data_AF-A0A0A2WMC6-F1
#
_entry.id   AF-A0A0A2WMC6-F1
#
_cell.length_a   1.000
_cell.length_b   1.000
_cell.length_c   1.000
_cell.angle_alpha   90.00
_cell.angle_beta   90.00
_cell.angle_gamma   90.00
#
_symmetry.space_group_name_H-M   'P 1'
#
loop_
_entity.id
_entity.type
_entity.pdbx_description
1 polymer ?
#
loop_
_entity_poly.entity_id
_entity_poly.type
_entity_poly.pdbx_seq_one_letter_code
_entity_poly.pdbx_strand_id
1 'polypeptide(L)'
;MISDSFSLLRGGPVYRLLHWLGALRAGVPTAPLVLGVLVLVSFVPLMVFAGMDGMLWPSADRIALLGDHAVIARLLVAVPILVLGARPCDEVLHSAVRYIGRSGLIEKSSREAFDRLVHHGHALRDSYAPEAICALIAVLSAFSTDARFSHVPGFTHWATEGGALTKAGEWFAIVSAPAFRFVALVWVWRFALWSYWLWRFSRLRLALFAAHPDGAGGLGFFGPGQAWFAILTLAGSTILCGNALVQMEYAHVPLQSFQWELLGCVAGSVAVVFAPLLFLMKPLVRARRHGMHALGVLGQAASRAFAAHWDQADVARSGESLLESPNPSAIADFTAMYGTARTMAVIPVNKLSLLSVALASALPIVPLVLHAVSIDELLRRLLGALA
;
A
#
# COMPACT_ATOMS: atom_id res chain seq x y z
N MET A 1 4.66 16.97 -22.80
CA MET A 1 4.14 17.52 -21.52
C MET A 1 2.95 16.67 -21.03
N ILE A 2 3.11 15.34 -21.05
CA ILE A 2 2.03 14.33 -20.87
C ILE A 2 2.04 13.77 -19.44
N SER A 3 3.09 14.07 -18.67
CA SER A 3 3.27 13.67 -17.27
C SER A 3 2.29 14.32 -16.29
N ASP A 4 1.53 15.33 -16.73
CA ASP A 4 0.69 16.14 -15.85
C ASP A 4 -0.72 15.56 -15.66
N SER A 5 -1.09 14.48 -16.38
CA SER A 5 -2.43 13.85 -16.33
C SER A 5 -2.48 12.39 -15.82
N PHE A 6 -1.35 11.81 -15.38
CA PHE A 6 -1.24 10.43 -14.92
C PHE A 6 -1.92 10.10 -13.57
N SER A 7 -3.24 10.04 -13.52
CA SER A 7 -3.98 9.50 -12.35
C SER A 7 -4.18 7.98 -12.51
N LEU A 8 -3.57 7.14 -11.68
CA LEU A 8 -3.75 5.68 -11.74
C LEU A 8 -5.12 5.21 -11.22
N LEU A 9 -5.82 6.02 -10.42
CA LEU A 9 -7.03 5.65 -9.68
C LEU A 9 -8.28 6.46 -10.05
N ARG A 10 -8.20 7.43 -10.98
CA ARG A 10 -9.38 8.02 -11.65
C ARG A 10 -9.54 7.42 -13.05
N GLY A 11 -10.71 6.82 -13.33
CA GLY A 11 -11.05 6.34 -14.69
C GLY A 11 -12.03 5.16 -14.81
N GLY A 12 -12.44 4.54 -13.70
CA GLY A 12 -13.27 3.33 -13.74
C GLY A 12 -14.70 3.50 -14.25
N PRO A 13 -15.36 2.47 -14.82
CA PRO A 13 -16.79 2.47 -15.11
C PRO A 13 -17.67 2.91 -13.94
N VAL A 14 -17.33 2.68 -12.67
CA VAL A 14 -18.10 3.28 -11.55
C VAL A 14 -18.04 4.81 -11.58
N TYR A 15 -16.84 5.37 -11.76
CA TYR A 15 -16.63 6.82 -11.92
C TYR A 15 -17.34 7.36 -13.17
N ARG A 16 -17.36 6.60 -14.27
CA ARG A 16 -18.10 6.94 -15.50
C ARG A 16 -19.61 6.80 -15.35
N LEU A 17 -20.10 5.84 -14.57
CA LEU A 17 -21.52 5.66 -14.28
C LEU A 17 -22.02 6.84 -13.43
N LEU A 18 -21.25 7.27 -12.43
CA LEU A 18 -21.53 8.48 -11.64
C LEU A 18 -21.43 9.76 -12.48
N HIS A 19 -20.49 9.79 -13.43
CA HIS A 19 -20.38 10.87 -14.42
C HIS A 19 -21.61 10.93 -15.32
N TRP A 20 -22.06 9.77 -15.81
CA TRP A 20 -23.19 9.62 -16.71
C TRP A 20 -24.52 9.91 -16.01
N LEU A 21 -24.65 9.53 -14.74
CA LEU A 21 -25.80 9.85 -13.88
C LEU A 21 -25.87 11.34 -13.47
N GLY A 22 -24.97 12.20 -13.96
CA GLY A 22 -25.02 13.65 -13.72
C GLY A 22 -24.62 14.08 -12.30
N ALA A 23 -24.10 13.17 -11.47
CA ALA A 23 -23.70 13.43 -10.08
C ALA A 23 -22.35 14.16 -9.96
N LEU A 24 -21.63 14.33 -11.07
CA LEU A 24 -20.32 14.98 -11.13
C LEU A 24 -20.42 16.43 -11.57
N ARG A 25 -20.99 17.29 -10.72
CA ARG A 25 -20.73 18.74 -10.82
C ARG A 25 -19.32 19.04 -10.34
N ALA A 26 -18.62 19.95 -11.03
CA ALA A 26 -17.31 20.43 -10.60
C ALA A 26 -17.39 20.94 -9.15
N GLY A 27 -16.63 20.32 -8.23
CA GLY A 27 -16.58 20.68 -6.81
C GLY A 27 -17.22 19.68 -5.83
N VAL A 28 -17.99 18.68 -6.29
CA VAL A 28 -18.57 17.68 -5.38
C VAL A 28 -17.55 16.59 -5.03
N PRO A 29 -17.31 16.27 -3.74
CA PRO A 29 -16.45 15.15 -3.36
C PRO A 29 -17.13 13.83 -3.74
N THR A 30 -16.59 13.16 -4.76
CA THR A 30 -17.19 11.95 -5.35
C THR A 30 -17.07 10.72 -4.46
N ALA A 31 -15.97 10.61 -3.70
CA ALA A 31 -15.70 9.47 -2.83
C ALA A 31 -16.75 9.29 -1.70
N PRO A 32 -17.12 10.32 -0.92
CA PRO A 32 -18.15 10.16 0.12
C PRO A 32 -19.55 9.87 -0.46
N LEU A 33 -19.88 10.39 -1.65
CA LEU A 33 -21.15 10.06 -2.31
C LEU A 33 -21.20 8.58 -2.71
N VAL A 34 -20.12 8.07 -3.32
CA VAL A 34 -19.99 6.64 -3.66
C VAL A 34 -20.07 5.78 -2.42
N LEU A 35 -19.37 6.18 -1.35
CA LEU A 35 -19.42 5.48 -0.09
C LEU A 35 -20.84 5.44 0.48
N GLY A 36 -21.53 6.58 0.49
CA GLY A 36 -22.91 6.70 0.96
C GLY A 36 -23.86 5.78 0.18
N VAL A 37 -23.79 5.77 -1.15
CA VAL A 37 -24.59 4.87 -2.00
C VAL A 37 -24.24 3.40 -1.73
N LEU A 38 -22.95 3.08 -1.63
CA LEU A 38 -22.49 1.72 -1.41
C LEU A 38 -22.97 1.20 -0.04
N VAL A 39 -22.87 1.99 1.02
CA VAL A 39 -23.38 1.64 2.37
C VAL A 39 -24.90 1.57 2.36
N LEU A 40 -25.59 2.51 1.71
CA LEU A 40 -27.04 2.51 1.59
C LEU A 40 -27.56 1.24 0.89
N VAL A 41 -26.91 0.80 -0.19
CA VAL A 41 -27.35 -0.37 -0.95
C VAL A 41 -26.89 -1.68 -0.29
N SER A 42 -25.68 -1.72 0.27
CA SER A 42 -25.10 -2.95 0.82
C SER A 42 -25.49 -3.23 2.27
N PHE A 43 -25.76 -2.21 3.09
CA PHE A 43 -25.97 -2.41 4.54
C PHE A 43 -27.39 -2.10 5.01
N VAL A 44 -28.04 -1.05 4.50
CA VAL A 44 -29.37 -0.65 4.99
C VAL A 44 -30.45 -1.70 4.75
N PRO A 45 -30.57 -2.34 3.57
CA PRO A 45 -31.51 -3.44 3.37
C PRO A 45 -31.26 -4.63 4.30
N LEU A 46 -29.99 -4.92 4.64
CA LEU A 46 -29.67 -5.96 5.62
C LEU A 46 -30.24 -5.62 6.99
N MET A 47 -30.09 -4.38 7.45
CA MET A 47 -30.68 -3.93 8.71
C MET A 47 -32.20 -4.05 8.71
N VAL A 48 -32.86 -3.71 7.58
CA VAL A 48 -34.32 -3.81 7.46
C VAL A 48 -34.75 -5.27 7.52
N PHE A 49 -34.17 -6.16 6.69
CA PHE A 49 -34.54 -7.57 6.68
C PHE A 49 -34.21 -8.27 8.01
N ALA A 50 -33.02 -8.07 8.55
CA ALA A 50 -32.65 -8.63 9.85
C ALA A 50 -33.52 -8.06 10.99
N GLY A 51 -33.95 -6.80 10.90
CA GLY A 51 -34.87 -6.18 11.85
C GLY A 51 -36.28 -6.78 11.79
N MET A 52 -36.78 -7.06 10.59
CA MET A 52 -38.06 -7.74 10.39
C MET A 52 -38.06 -9.16 10.99
N ASP A 53 -36.92 -9.85 10.92
CA ASP A 53 -36.72 -11.19 11.48
C ASP A 53 -36.32 -11.18 12.97
N GLY A 54 -36.26 -9.99 13.61
CA GLY A 54 -35.86 -9.85 15.02
C GLY A 54 -34.39 -10.16 15.33
N MET A 55 -33.54 -10.24 14.30
CA MET A 55 -32.12 -10.62 14.35
C MET A 55 -31.18 -9.41 14.22
N LEU A 56 -31.64 -8.21 14.59
CA LEU A 56 -30.82 -7.00 14.52
C LEU A 56 -29.86 -6.87 15.70
N TRP A 57 -30.36 -7.08 16.93
CA TRP A 57 -29.61 -6.88 18.17
C TRP A 57 -29.01 -8.19 18.69
N PRO A 58 -27.73 -8.19 19.11
CA PRO A 58 -27.09 -9.38 19.65
C PRO A 58 -27.78 -9.87 20.92
N SER A 59 -27.78 -11.19 21.12
CA SER A 59 -28.22 -11.84 22.37
C SER A 59 -27.38 -13.09 22.61
N ALA A 60 -27.40 -13.63 23.83
CA ALA A 60 -26.50 -14.71 24.26
C ALA A 60 -26.47 -15.94 23.32
N ASP A 61 -27.61 -16.30 22.73
CA ASP A 61 -27.75 -17.54 21.96
C ASP A 61 -27.81 -17.33 20.42
N ARG A 62 -27.55 -16.11 19.94
CA ARG A 62 -27.67 -15.77 18.52
C ARG A 62 -26.60 -14.80 18.01
N ILE A 63 -26.13 -15.08 16.80
CA ILE A 63 -25.30 -14.15 16.02
C ILE A 63 -26.24 -13.25 15.23
N ALA A 64 -26.61 -12.14 15.84
CA ALA A 64 -27.40 -11.08 15.20
C ALA A 64 -26.53 -10.23 14.26
N LEU A 65 -27.14 -9.48 13.34
CA LEU A 65 -26.42 -8.67 12.35
C LEU A 65 -25.42 -7.70 12.98
N LEU A 66 -25.79 -7.03 14.07
CA LEU A 66 -24.89 -6.08 14.75
C LEU A 66 -23.85 -6.76 15.67
N GLY A 67 -24.02 -8.04 15.98
CA GLY A 67 -23.01 -8.86 16.66
C GLY A 67 -22.01 -9.52 15.69
N ASP A 68 -22.33 -9.52 14.39
CA ASP A 68 -21.42 -10.01 13.35
C ASP A 68 -20.37 -8.94 13.00
N HIS A 69 -19.36 -8.88 13.87
CA HIS A 69 -18.19 -8.01 13.71
C HIS A 69 -17.49 -8.21 12.36
N ALA A 70 -17.62 -9.38 11.74
CA ALA A 70 -16.99 -9.69 10.47
C ALA A 70 -17.71 -8.97 9.31
N VAL A 71 -19.03 -8.85 9.34
CA VAL A 71 -19.82 -8.07 8.37
C VAL A 71 -19.60 -6.58 8.57
N ILE A 72 -19.61 -6.11 9.82
CA ILE A 72 -19.34 -4.71 10.17
C ILE A 72 -17.94 -4.29 9.69
N ALA A 73 -16.92 -5.10 9.98
CA ALA A 73 -15.55 -4.83 9.56
C ALA A 73 -15.42 -4.71 8.03
N ARG A 74 -16.12 -5.55 7.27
CA ARG A 74 -16.11 -5.51 5.79
C ARG A 74 -16.83 -4.28 5.25
N LEU A 75 -18.11 -4.10 5.61
CA LEU A 75 -19.00 -3.13 4.97
C LEU A 75 -18.89 -1.72 5.55
N LEU A 76 -18.69 -1.60 6.86
CA LEU A 76 -18.71 -0.31 7.57
C LEU A 76 -17.32 0.22 7.93
N VAL A 77 -16.24 -0.55 7.71
CA VAL A 77 -14.87 -0.09 7.99
C VAL A 77 -13.96 -0.26 6.77
N ALA A 78 -13.78 -1.48 6.27
CA ALA A 78 -12.86 -1.76 5.16
C ALA A 78 -13.31 -1.06 3.86
N VAL A 79 -14.60 -1.11 3.51
CA VAL A 79 -15.13 -0.38 2.34
C VAL A 79 -14.87 1.14 2.44
N PRO A 80 -15.23 1.85 3.53
CA PRO A 80 -14.85 3.25 3.71
C PRO A 80 -13.35 3.52 3.54
N ILE A 81 -12.49 2.70 4.16
CA ILE A 81 -11.03 2.84 4.05
C ILE A 81 -10.59 2.75 2.59
N LEU A 82 -11.07 1.75 1.86
CA LEU A 82 -10.75 1.53 0.46
C LEU A 82 -11.33 2.64 -0.45
N VAL A 83 -12.54 3.13 -0.20
CA VAL A 83 -13.18 4.15 -1.05
C VAL A 83 -12.55 5.53 -0.81
N LEU A 84 -12.35 5.92 0.44
CA LEU A 84 -11.79 7.23 0.81
C LEU A 84 -10.28 7.30 0.54
N GLY A 85 -9.56 6.20 0.77
CA GLY A 85 -8.12 6.10 0.52
C GLY A 85 -7.74 6.14 -0.97
N ALA A 86 -8.70 5.96 -1.88
CA ALA A 86 -8.42 5.91 -3.31
C ALA A 86 -7.91 7.23 -3.87
N ARG A 87 -8.32 8.39 -3.36
CA ARG A 87 -7.85 9.68 -3.89
C ARG A 87 -6.41 10.01 -3.46
N PRO A 88 -6.04 9.95 -2.17
CA PRO A 88 -4.66 10.27 -1.75
C PRO A 88 -3.61 9.35 -2.38
N CYS A 89 -3.90 8.04 -2.46
CA CYS A 89 -2.99 7.08 -3.09
C CYS A 89 -2.73 7.45 -4.56
N ASP A 90 -3.74 7.96 -5.25
CA ASP A 90 -3.68 8.32 -6.66
C ASP A 90 -2.76 9.50 -6.91
N GLU A 91 -2.95 10.54 -6.10
CA GLU A 91 -2.22 11.80 -6.21
C GLU A 91 -0.73 11.59 -5.96
N VAL A 92 -0.40 10.66 -5.06
CA VAL A 92 0.98 10.29 -4.77
C VAL A 92 1.61 9.50 -5.91
N LEU A 93 0.93 8.46 -6.42
CA LEU A 93 1.43 7.69 -7.56
C LEU A 93 1.53 8.55 -8.83
N HIS A 94 0.59 9.49 -9.01
CA HIS A 94 0.64 10.48 -10.06
C HIS A 94 1.89 11.37 -9.96
N SER A 95 2.12 11.91 -8.77
CA SER A 95 3.27 12.76 -8.48
C SER A 95 4.59 12.02 -8.69
N ALA A 96 4.64 10.73 -8.33
CA ALA A 96 5.79 9.85 -8.57
C ALA A 96 6.10 9.72 -10.07
N VAL A 97 5.10 9.44 -10.92
CA VAL A 97 5.32 9.35 -12.38
C VAL A 97 5.63 10.70 -13.01
N ARG A 98 5.03 11.78 -12.50
CA ARG A 98 5.35 13.14 -12.94
C ARG A 98 6.78 13.52 -12.61
N TYR A 99 7.24 13.18 -11.42
CA TYR A 99 8.62 13.38 -10.99
C TYR A 99 9.59 12.70 -11.95
N ILE A 100 9.36 11.42 -12.29
CA ILE A 100 10.18 10.68 -13.26
C ILE A 100 10.29 11.40 -14.61
N GLY A 101 9.19 11.96 -15.10
CA GLY A 101 9.17 12.69 -16.36
C GLY A 101 10.00 13.99 -16.36
N ARG A 102 10.24 14.58 -15.18
CA ARG A 102 10.91 15.88 -14.99
C ARG A 102 12.33 15.77 -14.43
N SER A 103 12.65 14.70 -13.69
CA SER A 103 13.89 14.57 -12.91
C SER A 103 15.12 14.09 -13.70
N GLY A 104 14.98 13.84 -15.01
CA GLY A 104 16.09 13.35 -15.83
C GLY A 104 16.51 11.89 -15.55
N LEU A 105 15.71 11.14 -14.78
CA LEU A 105 15.97 9.73 -14.46
C LEU A 105 15.95 8.79 -15.67
N ILE A 106 15.44 9.25 -16.81
CA ILE A 106 15.30 8.48 -18.03
C ILE A 106 16.32 8.98 -19.05
N GLU A 107 17.13 8.06 -19.55
CA GLU A 107 18.09 8.37 -20.61
C GLU A 107 17.35 8.88 -21.86
N LYS A 108 17.93 9.85 -22.58
CA LYS A 108 17.32 10.45 -23.79
C LYS A 108 16.89 9.38 -24.81
N SER A 109 17.68 8.31 -24.95
CA SER A 109 17.41 7.17 -25.83
C SER A 109 16.16 6.36 -25.46
N SER A 110 15.75 6.38 -24.19
CA SER A 110 14.60 5.62 -23.68
C SER A 110 13.36 6.50 -23.46
N ARG A 111 13.39 7.78 -23.86
CA ARG A 111 12.29 8.71 -23.60
C ARG A 111 11.00 8.31 -24.31
N GLU A 112 11.07 7.95 -25.58
CA GLU A 112 9.90 7.48 -26.33
C GLU A 112 9.33 6.18 -25.76
N ALA A 113 10.21 5.28 -25.29
CA ALA A 113 9.77 4.03 -24.67
C ALA A 113 9.05 4.28 -23.34
N PHE A 114 9.47 5.28 -22.58
CA PHE A 114 8.77 5.74 -21.39
C PHE A 114 7.41 6.36 -21.72
N ASP A 115 7.34 7.24 -22.71
CA ASP A 115 6.08 7.86 -23.10
C ASP A 115 5.08 6.79 -23.58
N ARG A 116 5.55 5.79 -24.35
CA ARG A 116 4.75 4.60 -24.72
C ARG A 116 4.29 3.79 -23.49
N LEU A 117 5.15 3.62 -22.48
CA LEU A 117 4.80 2.93 -21.24
C LEU A 117 3.70 3.69 -20.47
N VAL A 118 3.81 5.01 -20.39
CA VAL A 118 2.79 5.87 -19.75
C VAL A 118 1.48 5.78 -20.53
N HIS A 119 1.50 5.87 -21.86
CA HIS A 119 0.30 5.71 -22.69
C HIS A 119 -0.34 4.31 -22.57
N HIS A 120 0.47 3.25 -22.54
CA HIS A 120 -0.03 1.89 -22.33
C HIS A 120 -0.65 1.72 -20.95
N GLY A 121 -0.05 2.31 -19.90
CA GLY A 121 -0.64 2.36 -18.56
C GLY A 121 -2.00 3.05 -18.55
N HIS A 122 -2.13 4.17 -19.27
CA HIS A 122 -3.42 4.84 -19.47
C HIS A 122 -4.44 3.94 -20.20
N ALA A 123 -4.04 3.27 -21.28
CA ALA A 123 -4.93 2.40 -22.04
C ALA A 123 -5.43 1.19 -21.23
N LEU A 124 -4.56 0.56 -20.42
CA LEU A 124 -4.98 -0.54 -19.53
C LEU A 124 -5.93 -0.06 -18.42
N ARG A 125 -5.66 1.13 -17.85
CA ARG A 125 -6.53 1.75 -16.86
C ARG A 125 -7.91 2.12 -17.44
N ASP A 126 -7.92 2.67 -18.65
CA ASP A 126 -9.15 3.16 -19.30
C ASP A 126 -9.99 2.03 -19.93
N SER A 127 -9.44 0.83 -20.02
CA SER A 127 -10.18 -0.36 -20.41
C SER A 127 -11.25 -0.70 -19.38
N TYR A 128 -12.45 -1.06 -19.85
CA TYR A 128 -13.52 -1.58 -19.00
C TYR A 128 -13.29 -3.05 -18.60
N ALA A 129 -12.39 -3.74 -19.30
CA ALA A 129 -12.19 -5.19 -19.13
C ALA A 129 -11.80 -5.56 -17.68
N PRO A 130 -10.86 -4.89 -17.01
CA PRO A 130 -10.48 -5.27 -15.65
C PRO A 130 -11.62 -5.11 -14.65
N GLU A 131 -12.38 -4.02 -14.72
CA GLU A 131 -13.52 -3.81 -13.83
C GLU A 131 -14.66 -4.78 -14.12
N ALA A 132 -14.91 -5.10 -15.39
CA ALA A 132 -15.87 -6.13 -15.78
C ALA A 132 -15.46 -7.52 -15.25
N ILE A 133 -14.17 -7.86 -15.33
CA ILE A 133 -13.63 -9.11 -14.77
C ILE A 133 -13.75 -9.10 -13.24
N CYS A 134 -13.41 -8.01 -12.56
CA CYS A 134 -13.59 -7.89 -11.11
C CYS A 134 -15.07 -8.04 -10.71
N ALA A 135 -15.99 -7.44 -11.47
CA ALA A 135 -17.43 -7.56 -11.23
C ALA A 135 -17.92 -9.00 -11.46
N LEU A 136 -17.47 -9.63 -12.55
CA LEU A 136 -17.79 -11.02 -12.85
C LEU A 136 -17.29 -11.95 -11.73
N ILE A 137 -16.02 -11.82 -11.30
CA ILE A 137 -15.47 -12.61 -10.19
C ILE A 137 -16.25 -12.35 -8.90
N ALA A 138 -16.59 -11.09 -8.61
CA ALA A 138 -17.35 -10.72 -7.42
C ALA A 138 -18.75 -11.37 -7.42
N VAL A 139 -19.46 -11.38 -8.55
CA VAL A 139 -20.78 -12.02 -8.68
C VAL A 139 -20.65 -13.55 -8.65
N LEU A 140 -19.68 -14.13 -9.38
CA LEU A 140 -19.48 -15.58 -9.39
C LEU A 140 -19.16 -16.13 -8.00
N SER A 141 -18.43 -15.36 -7.19
CA SER A 141 -18.14 -15.72 -5.79
C SER A 141 -19.37 -15.75 -4.87
N ALA A 142 -20.51 -15.21 -5.29
CA ALA A 142 -21.79 -15.35 -4.58
C ALA A 142 -22.29 -16.80 -4.59
N PHE A 143 -21.96 -17.55 -5.64
CA PHE A 143 -22.43 -18.94 -5.81
C PHE A 143 -21.59 -19.96 -5.03
N SER A 144 -20.40 -19.61 -4.54
CA SER A 144 -19.61 -20.49 -3.66
C SER A 144 -20.15 -20.43 -2.21
N THR A 145 -20.52 -21.57 -1.63
CA THR A 145 -21.16 -21.66 -0.29
C THR A 145 -20.20 -21.36 0.87
N ASP A 146 -18.94 -21.80 0.79
CA ASP A 146 -17.94 -21.64 1.86
C ASP A 146 -17.49 -20.18 2.10
N ALA A 147 -17.68 -19.30 1.11
CA ALA A 147 -17.22 -17.92 1.20
C ALA A 147 -18.26 -16.96 1.81
N ARG A 148 -19.44 -17.46 2.19
CA ARG A 148 -20.61 -16.62 2.52
C ARG A 148 -20.66 -16.22 4.00
N PHE A 149 -20.34 -17.13 4.92
CA PHE A 149 -20.55 -16.90 6.36
C PHE A 149 -19.46 -17.56 7.19
N SER A 150 -19.06 -16.91 8.29
CA SER A 150 -18.32 -17.57 9.36
C SER A 150 -19.30 -18.50 10.08
N HIS A 151 -19.43 -19.74 9.63
CA HIS A 151 -20.35 -20.68 10.25
C HIS A 151 -19.79 -21.11 11.62
N VAL A 152 -20.46 -20.68 12.69
CA VAL A 152 -20.21 -21.17 14.04
C VAL A 152 -21.28 -22.21 14.36
N PRO A 153 -20.93 -23.51 14.48
CA PRO A 153 -21.90 -24.56 14.78
C PRO A 153 -22.64 -24.29 16.09
N GLY A 154 -23.96 -24.49 16.11
CA GLY A 154 -24.78 -24.40 17.32
C GLY A 154 -25.42 -23.04 17.61
N PHE A 155 -25.14 -22.00 16.81
CA PHE A 155 -25.75 -20.68 16.96
C PHE A 155 -26.76 -20.38 15.85
N THR A 156 -27.87 -19.74 16.22
CA THR A 156 -28.77 -19.13 15.22
C THR A 156 -28.09 -17.90 14.61
N HIS A 157 -28.13 -17.78 13.29
CA HIS A 157 -27.39 -16.76 12.55
C HIS A 157 -28.34 -15.91 11.73
N TRP A 158 -28.16 -14.58 11.73
CA TRP A 158 -29.04 -13.63 11.02
C TRP A 158 -29.23 -13.95 9.53
N ALA A 159 -28.26 -14.63 8.90
CA ALA A 159 -28.29 -14.98 7.48
C ALA A 159 -28.87 -16.36 7.17
N THR A 160 -29.06 -17.24 8.16
CA THR A 160 -29.49 -18.62 7.93
C THR A 160 -30.45 -19.11 9.02
N GLU A 161 -31.57 -19.67 8.60
CA GLU A 161 -32.59 -20.26 9.47
C GLU A 161 -32.93 -21.67 8.98
N GLY A 162 -32.84 -22.68 9.85
CA GLY A 162 -33.18 -24.07 9.51
C GLY A 162 -32.37 -24.68 8.35
N GLY A 163 -31.18 -24.13 8.04
CA GLY A 163 -30.36 -24.54 6.91
C GLY A 163 -30.67 -23.83 5.58
N ALA A 164 -31.71 -22.99 5.54
CA ALA A 164 -32.01 -22.11 4.40
C ALA A 164 -31.47 -20.69 4.63
N LEU A 165 -31.30 -19.91 3.56
CA LEU A 165 -30.94 -18.50 3.66
C LEU A 165 -32.17 -17.67 4.08
N THR A 166 -31.99 -16.76 5.02
CA THR A 166 -32.99 -15.73 5.31
C THR A 166 -32.97 -14.68 4.20
N LYS A 167 -33.99 -13.81 4.13
CA LYS A 167 -34.00 -12.68 3.17
C LYS A 167 -32.78 -11.78 3.33
N ALA A 168 -32.33 -11.58 4.57
CA ALA A 168 -31.11 -10.85 4.87
C ALA A 168 -29.87 -11.59 4.32
N GLY A 169 -29.81 -12.91 4.50
CA GLY A 169 -28.73 -13.75 3.96
C GLY A 169 -28.69 -13.78 2.42
N GLU A 170 -29.84 -13.83 1.76
CA GLU A 170 -29.95 -13.73 0.31
C GLU A 170 -29.45 -12.37 -0.21
N TRP A 171 -29.90 -11.27 0.41
CA TRP A 171 -29.44 -9.93 0.05
C TRP A 171 -27.92 -9.78 0.23
N PHE A 172 -27.39 -10.30 1.34
CA PHE A 172 -25.95 -10.27 1.58
C PHE A 172 -25.18 -11.05 0.50
N ALA A 173 -25.65 -12.25 0.16
CA ALA A 173 -24.99 -13.09 -0.83
C ALA A 173 -25.01 -12.48 -2.24
N ILE A 174 -26.13 -11.86 -2.64
CA ILE A 174 -26.33 -11.35 -4.01
C ILE A 174 -25.79 -9.93 -4.18
N VAL A 175 -25.90 -9.08 -3.16
CA VAL A 175 -25.61 -7.65 -3.25
C VAL A 175 -24.41 -7.26 -2.39
N SER A 176 -24.48 -7.45 -1.08
CA SER A 176 -23.51 -6.86 -0.14
C SER A 176 -22.12 -7.47 -0.28
N ALA A 177 -22.01 -8.79 -0.34
CA ALA A 177 -20.74 -9.49 -0.48
C ALA A 177 -20.09 -9.23 -1.85
N PRO A 178 -20.80 -9.33 -2.99
CA PRO A 178 -20.25 -8.95 -4.30
C PRO A 178 -19.83 -7.48 -4.36
N ALA A 179 -20.61 -6.57 -3.77
CA ALA A 179 -20.27 -5.14 -3.74
C ALA A 179 -18.94 -4.88 -3.02
N PHE A 180 -18.75 -5.48 -1.83
CA PHE A 180 -17.47 -5.43 -1.12
C PHE A 180 -16.32 -6.06 -1.92
N ARG A 181 -16.53 -7.29 -2.43
CA ARG A 181 -15.51 -8.03 -3.18
C ARG A 181 -15.08 -7.28 -4.44
N PHE A 182 -16.02 -6.65 -5.13
CA PHE A 182 -15.73 -5.80 -6.28
C PHE A 182 -14.76 -4.67 -5.91
N VAL A 183 -15.05 -3.92 -4.84
CA VAL A 183 -14.16 -2.83 -4.37
C VAL A 183 -12.78 -3.36 -4.01
N ALA A 184 -12.70 -4.48 -3.29
CA ALA A 184 -11.44 -5.11 -2.92
C ALA A 184 -10.64 -5.57 -4.16
N LEU A 185 -11.29 -6.24 -5.11
CA LEU A 185 -10.67 -6.73 -6.35
C LEU A 185 -10.17 -5.59 -7.24
N VAL A 186 -10.91 -4.47 -7.31
CA VAL A 186 -10.45 -3.27 -8.04
C VAL A 186 -9.15 -2.74 -7.43
N TRP A 187 -9.03 -2.73 -6.10
CA TRP A 187 -7.79 -2.34 -5.44
C TRP A 187 -6.63 -3.31 -5.67
N VAL A 188 -6.89 -4.62 -5.63
CA VAL A 188 -5.89 -5.65 -5.98
C VAL A 188 -5.43 -5.46 -7.43
N TRP A 189 -6.37 -5.21 -8.36
CA TRP A 189 -6.05 -4.91 -9.75
C TRP A 189 -5.20 -3.65 -9.90
N ARG A 190 -5.51 -2.56 -9.18
CA ARG A 190 -4.73 -1.32 -9.18
C ARG A 190 -3.29 -1.56 -8.69
N PHE A 191 -3.15 -2.33 -7.63
CA PHE A 191 -1.84 -2.74 -7.12
C PHE A 191 -1.07 -3.59 -8.14
N ALA A 192 -1.74 -4.53 -8.81
CA ALA A 192 -1.15 -5.36 -9.87
C ALA A 192 -0.73 -4.51 -11.08
N LEU A 193 -1.55 -3.54 -11.50
CA LEU A 193 -1.25 -2.60 -12.58
C LEU A 193 -0.02 -1.74 -12.24
N TRP A 194 0.05 -1.22 -11.02
CA TRP A 194 1.22 -0.48 -10.55
C TRP A 194 2.47 -1.36 -10.52
N SER A 195 2.35 -2.59 -10.05
CA SER A 195 3.45 -3.56 -10.01
C SER A 195 3.95 -3.92 -11.41
N TYR A 196 3.04 -4.13 -12.35
CA TYR A 196 3.34 -4.32 -13.77
C TYR A 196 4.05 -3.11 -14.37
N TRP A 197 3.56 -1.91 -14.07
CA TRP A 197 4.16 -0.67 -14.54
C TRP A 197 5.59 -0.50 -14.01
N LEU A 198 5.82 -0.75 -12.71
CA LEU A 198 7.15 -0.73 -12.09
C LEU A 198 8.10 -1.76 -12.72
N TRP A 199 7.61 -2.96 -12.99
CA TRP A 199 8.37 -4.00 -13.68
C TRP A 199 8.77 -3.59 -15.10
N ARG A 200 7.88 -2.93 -15.85
CA ARG A 200 8.21 -2.40 -17.17
C ARG A 200 9.17 -1.23 -17.10
N PHE A 201 8.96 -0.33 -16.13
CA PHE A 201 9.81 0.82 -15.88
C PHE A 201 11.25 0.39 -15.53
N SER A 202 11.42 -0.67 -14.74
CA SER A 202 12.76 -1.17 -14.37
C SER A 202 13.57 -1.75 -15.54
N ARG A 203 12.92 -2.02 -16.69
CA ARG A 203 13.57 -2.49 -17.92
C ARG A 203 14.02 -1.35 -18.85
N LEU A 204 13.65 -0.11 -18.55
CA LEU A 204 14.10 1.06 -19.31
C LEU A 204 15.57 1.37 -18.98
N ARG A 205 16.25 2.12 -19.86
CA ARG A 205 17.58 2.65 -19.53
C ARG A 205 17.42 3.86 -18.61
N LEU A 206 17.70 3.63 -17.34
CA LEU A 206 17.61 4.64 -16.29
C LEU A 206 18.98 5.32 -16.11
N ALA A 207 18.98 6.64 -16.09
CA ALA A 207 20.13 7.48 -15.79
C ALA A 207 20.25 7.67 -14.27
N LEU A 208 20.61 6.59 -13.57
CA LEU A 208 20.74 6.58 -12.11
C LEU A 208 22.12 7.07 -11.68
N PHE A 209 22.18 7.86 -10.61
CA PHE A 209 23.42 8.43 -10.10
C PHE A 209 23.77 7.85 -8.73
N ALA A 210 24.89 7.14 -8.60
CA ALA A 210 25.20 6.44 -7.35
C ALA A 210 25.35 7.39 -6.15
N ALA A 211 25.92 8.57 -6.36
CA ALA A 211 26.11 9.60 -5.34
C ALA A 211 24.88 10.51 -5.14
N HIS A 212 23.70 10.11 -5.61
CA HIS A 212 22.48 10.91 -5.44
C HIS A 212 22.11 11.06 -3.94
N PRO A 213 21.70 12.26 -3.47
CA PRO A 213 21.49 12.53 -2.04
C PRO A 213 20.35 11.73 -1.39
N ASP A 214 19.46 11.13 -2.18
CA ASP A 214 18.38 10.26 -1.67
C ASP A 214 18.87 8.86 -1.24
N GLY A 215 20.14 8.53 -1.47
CA GLY A 215 20.72 7.23 -1.16
C GLY A 215 20.15 6.08 -1.99
N ALA A 216 19.37 6.34 -3.03
CA ALA A 216 18.69 5.33 -3.85
C ALA A 216 18.75 5.66 -5.35
N GLY A 217 19.82 6.35 -5.79
CA GLY A 217 20.08 6.60 -7.20
C GLY A 217 19.09 7.55 -7.88
N GLY A 218 18.34 8.34 -7.09
CA GLY A 218 17.23 9.16 -7.56
C GLY A 218 15.87 8.46 -7.54
N LEU A 219 15.79 7.21 -7.05
CA LEU A 219 14.56 6.42 -6.95
C LEU A 219 13.96 6.37 -5.53
N GLY A 220 14.50 7.13 -4.58
CA GLY A 220 14.11 7.09 -3.16
C GLY A 220 12.66 7.50 -2.89
N PHE A 221 12.06 8.29 -3.78
CA PHE A 221 10.64 8.69 -3.71
C PHE A 221 9.66 7.51 -3.86
N PHE A 222 10.09 6.38 -4.44
CA PHE A 222 9.25 5.19 -4.56
C PHE A 222 8.93 4.56 -3.21
N GLY A 223 9.80 4.65 -2.21
CA GLY A 223 9.55 4.10 -0.88
C GLY A 223 8.29 4.70 -0.23
N PRO A 224 8.26 6.03 -0.01
CA PRO A 224 7.06 6.71 0.49
C PRO A 224 5.84 6.55 -0.42
N GLY A 225 6.04 6.55 -1.75
CA GLY A 225 4.94 6.33 -2.69
C GLY A 225 4.30 4.94 -2.56
N GLN A 226 5.11 3.89 -2.43
CA GLN A 226 4.66 2.51 -2.25
C GLN A 226 3.93 2.33 -0.91
N ALA A 227 4.35 3.03 0.14
CA ALA A 227 3.76 2.94 1.46
C ALA A 227 2.26 3.34 1.50
N TRP A 228 1.76 4.11 0.53
CA TRP A 228 0.33 4.44 0.43
C TRP A 228 -0.56 3.24 0.15
N PHE A 229 -0.01 2.12 -0.34
CA PHE A 229 -0.75 0.86 -0.40
C PHE A 229 -0.99 0.24 1.00
N ALA A 230 -0.52 0.86 2.09
CA ALA A 230 -0.96 0.55 3.45
C ALA A 230 -2.49 0.60 3.63
N ILE A 231 -3.21 1.34 2.78
CA ILE A 231 -4.69 1.34 2.76
C ILE A 231 -5.24 -0.09 2.52
N LEU A 232 -4.60 -0.87 1.65
CA LEU A 232 -4.99 -2.26 1.40
C LEU A 232 -4.75 -3.13 2.62
N THR A 233 -3.63 -2.93 3.29
CA THR A 233 -3.21 -3.77 4.42
C THR A 233 -4.05 -3.45 5.66
N LEU A 234 -4.37 -2.17 5.89
CA LEU A 234 -5.30 -1.72 6.92
C LEU A 234 -6.71 -2.30 6.70
N ALA A 235 -7.22 -2.26 5.47
CA ALA A 235 -8.52 -2.87 5.15
C ALA A 235 -8.50 -4.40 5.35
N GLY A 236 -7.44 -5.06 4.86
CA GLY A 236 -7.26 -6.51 5.01
C GLY A 236 -7.16 -6.96 6.46
N SER A 237 -6.34 -6.28 7.28
CA SER A 237 -6.19 -6.62 8.70
C SER A 237 -7.45 -6.31 9.49
N THR A 238 -8.21 -5.27 9.13
CA THR A 238 -9.53 -5.00 9.73
C THR A 238 -10.50 -6.16 9.50
N ILE A 239 -10.54 -6.70 8.29
CA ILE A 239 -11.39 -7.85 7.96
C ILE A 239 -10.93 -9.08 8.75
N LEU A 240 -9.63 -9.32 8.82
CA LEU A 240 -9.07 -10.43 9.60
C LEU A 240 -9.48 -10.33 11.09
N CYS A 241 -9.33 -9.15 11.69
CA CYS A 241 -9.70 -8.90 13.09
C CYS A 241 -11.20 -9.06 13.33
N GLY A 242 -12.04 -8.59 12.40
CA GLY A 242 -13.50 -8.79 12.49
C GLY A 242 -13.90 -10.27 12.49
N ASN A 243 -13.26 -11.10 11.66
CA ASN A 243 -13.49 -12.55 11.68
C ASN A 243 -12.98 -13.20 12.97
N ALA A 244 -11.80 -12.78 13.45
CA ALA A 244 -11.24 -13.28 14.71
C ALA A 244 -12.15 -12.94 15.90
N LEU A 245 -12.70 -11.72 15.96
CA LEU A 245 -13.67 -11.32 17.00
C LEU A 245 -14.88 -12.24 17.05
N VAL A 246 -15.50 -12.53 15.89
CA VAL A 246 -16.66 -13.45 15.84
C VAL A 246 -16.29 -14.84 16.36
N GLN A 247 -15.11 -15.36 16.03
CA GLN A 247 -14.67 -16.67 16.54
C GLN A 247 -14.32 -16.65 18.03
N MET A 248 -13.76 -15.56 18.54
CA MET A 248 -13.47 -15.41 19.97
C MET A 248 -14.75 -15.29 20.80
N GLU A 249 -15.72 -14.51 20.33
CA GLU A 249 -16.95 -14.21 21.05
C GLU A 249 -17.92 -15.40 21.05
N TYR A 250 -18.12 -16.05 19.89
CA TYR A 250 -19.13 -17.10 19.74
C TYR A 250 -18.56 -18.52 19.75
N ALA A 251 -17.35 -18.73 19.24
CA ALA A 251 -16.71 -20.07 19.25
C ALA A 251 -15.71 -20.24 20.41
N HIS A 252 -15.56 -19.24 21.27
CA HIS A 252 -14.64 -19.22 22.41
C HIS A 252 -13.19 -19.60 22.06
N VAL A 253 -12.77 -19.30 20.84
CA VAL A 253 -11.41 -19.58 20.37
C VAL A 253 -10.45 -18.60 21.05
N PRO A 254 -9.37 -19.05 21.69
CA PRO A 254 -8.44 -18.16 22.36
C PRO A 254 -7.64 -17.29 21.37
N LEU A 255 -7.28 -16.06 21.78
CA LEU A 255 -6.49 -15.12 20.97
C LEU A 255 -5.17 -15.73 20.49
N GLN A 256 -4.55 -16.61 21.31
CA GLN A 256 -3.29 -17.27 20.99
C GLN A 256 -3.38 -18.13 19.72
N SER A 257 -4.57 -18.65 19.38
CA SER A 257 -4.76 -19.39 18.13
C SER A 257 -4.56 -18.51 16.91
N PHE A 258 -4.82 -17.20 17.01
CA PHE A 258 -4.72 -16.24 15.91
C PHE A 258 -3.34 -15.58 15.76
N GLN A 259 -2.39 -15.88 16.65
CA GLN A 259 -1.12 -15.13 16.73
C GLN A 259 -0.31 -15.21 15.42
N TRP A 260 -0.36 -16.34 14.73
CA TRP A 260 0.38 -16.55 13.48
C TRP A 260 -0.33 -15.94 12.29
N GLU A 261 -1.67 -15.94 12.25
CA GLU A 261 -2.44 -15.19 11.26
C GLU A 261 -2.21 -13.68 11.41
N LEU A 262 -2.19 -13.17 12.64
CA LEU A 262 -1.98 -11.75 12.94
C LEU A 262 -0.54 -11.32 12.61
N LEU A 263 0.47 -12.09 13.05
CA LEU A 263 1.87 -11.82 12.72
C LEU A 263 2.12 -11.95 11.21
N GLY A 264 1.58 -13.01 10.60
CA GLY A 264 1.65 -13.24 9.16
C GLY A 264 0.95 -12.15 8.37
N CYS A 265 -0.15 -11.59 8.88
CA CYS A 265 -0.82 -10.43 8.28
C CYS A 265 0.09 -9.21 8.27
N VAL A 266 0.73 -8.85 9.39
CA VAL A 266 1.63 -7.68 9.46
C VAL A 266 2.88 -7.90 8.59
N ALA A 267 3.59 -9.00 8.78
CA ALA A 267 4.83 -9.29 8.05
C ALA A 267 4.56 -9.50 6.55
N GLY A 268 3.51 -10.24 6.22
CA GLY A 268 3.06 -10.50 4.85
C GLY A 268 2.59 -9.22 4.16
N SER A 269 1.90 -8.32 4.86
CA SER A 269 1.48 -7.02 4.33
C SER A 269 2.67 -6.16 3.92
N VAL A 270 3.69 -6.07 4.77
CA VAL A 270 4.94 -5.35 4.44
C VAL A 270 5.62 -6.00 3.23
N ALA A 271 5.75 -7.32 3.23
CA ALA A 271 6.38 -8.05 2.14
C ALA A 271 5.65 -7.84 0.81
N VAL A 272 4.32 -8.00 0.79
CA VAL A 272 3.47 -7.83 -0.40
C VAL A 272 3.54 -6.40 -0.91
N VAL A 273 3.35 -5.40 -0.04
CA VAL A 273 3.35 -3.99 -0.45
C VAL A 273 4.69 -3.60 -1.08
N PHE A 274 5.83 -4.01 -0.53
CA PHE A 274 7.14 -3.61 -1.05
C PHE A 274 7.73 -4.56 -2.11
N ALA A 275 7.15 -5.76 -2.32
CA ALA A 275 7.59 -6.71 -3.33
C ALA A 275 7.79 -6.10 -4.73
N PRO A 276 6.93 -5.20 -5.24
CA PRO A 276 7.12 -4.60 -6.56
C PRO A 276 8.40 -3.75 -6.69
N LEU A 277 8.91 -3.21 -5.58
CA LEU A 277 10.16 -2.43 -5.62
C LEU A 277 11.39 -3.31 -5.85
N LEU A 278 11.28 -4.64 -5.65
CA LEU A 278 12.34 -5.58 -5.98
C LEU A 278 12.67 -5.58 -7.49
N PHE A 279 11.73 -5.17 -8.35
CA PHE A 279 12.02 -5.00 -9.77
C PHE A 279 13.08 -3.94 -10.05
N LEU A 280 13.23 -2.93 -9.18
CA LEU A 280 14.23 -1.86 -9.27
C LEU A 280 15.60 -2.27 -8.71
N MET A 281 15.72 -3.45 -8.12
CA MET A 281 16.98 -3.92 -7.55
C MET A 281 18.08 -4.03 -8.61
N LYS A 282 17.78 -4.63 -9.75
CA LYS A 282 18.76 -4.82 -10.84
C LYS A 282 19.37 -3.49 -11.34
N PRO A 283 18.58 -2.48 -11.73
CA PRO A 283 19.14 -1.20 -12.17
C PRO A 283 19.92 -0.49 -11.06
N LEU A 284 19.47 -0.56 -9.79
CA LEU A 284 20.18 0.05 -8.65
C LEU A 284 21.54 -0.63 -8.38
N VAL A 285 21.60 -1.96 -8.38
CA VAL A 285 22.88 -2.70 -8.25
C VAL A 285 23.83 -2.32 -9.37
N ARG A 286 23.34 -2.25 -10.62
CA ARG A 286 24.15 -1.88 -11.78
C ARG A 286 24.68 -0.45 -11.61
N ALA A 287 23.84 0.50 -11.23
CA ALA A 287 24.20 1.89 -11.02
C ALA A 287 25.24 2.04 -9.90
N ARG A 288 25.04 1.36 -8.77
CA ARG A 288 26.01 1.36 -7.66
C ARG A 288 27.35 0.82 -8.10
N ARG A 289 27.40 -0.32 -8.80
CA ARG A 289 28.67 -0.90 -9.28
C ARG A 289 29.41 0.03 -10.24
N HIS A 290 28.74 0.54 -11.28
CA HIS A 290 29.36 1.44 -12.26
C HIS A 290 29.80 2.75 -11.60
N GLY A 291 28.95 3.32 -10.74
CA GLY A 291 29.26 4.54 -9.99
C GLY A 291 30.46 4.36 -9.06
N MET A 292 30.55 3.23 -8.36
CA MET A 292 31.70 2.95 -7.50
C MET A 292 33.01 2.84 -8.28
N HIS A 293 33.00 2.19 -9.45
CA HIS A 293 34.18 2.12 -10.31
C HIS A 293 34.59 3.49 -10.86
N ALA A 294 33.62 4.25 -11.38
CA ALA A 294 33.89 5.58 -11.93
C ALA A 294 34.42 6.55 -10.86
N LEU A 295 33.78 6.58 -9.69
CA LEU A 295 34.26 7.37 -8.55
C LEU A 295 35.61 6.85 -8.05
N GLY A 296 35.85 5.54 -8.01
CA GLY A 296 37.16 5.00 -7.62
C GLY A 296 38.31 5.47 -8.51
N VAL A 297 38.10 5.52 -9.84
CA VAL A 297 39.09 6.06 -10.78
C VAL A 297 39.33 7.55 -10.54
N LEU A 298 38.26 8.32 -10.34
CA LEU A 298 38.36 9.76 -10.05
C LEU A 298 39.07 10.01 -8.71
N GLY A 299 38.76 9.23 -7.67
CA GLY A 299 39.40 9.30 -6.37
C GLY A 299 40.90 9.00 -6.45
N GLN A 300 41.29 7.98 -7.22
CA GLN A 300 42.70 7.67 -7.43
C GLN A 300 43.45 8.76 -8.21
N ALA A 301 42.78 9.44 -9.15
CA ALA A 301 43.34 10.59 -9.85
C ALA A 301 43.47 11.80 -8.91
N ALA A 302 42.43 12.11 -8.14
CA ALA A 302 42.39 13.21 -7.18
C ALA A 302 43.44 13.06 -6.07
N SER A 303 43.54 11.88 -5.44
CA SER A 303 44.53 11.61 -4.40
C SER A 303 45.96 11.71 -4.90
N ARG A 304 46.25 11.27 -6.14
CA ARG A 304 47.58 11.42 -6.75
C ARG A 304 47.93 12.88 -7.03
N ALA A 305 46.97 13.65 -7.56
CA ALA A 305 47.16 15.07 -7.82
C ALA A 305 47.40 15.84 -6.50
N PHE A 306 46.66 15.51 -5.45
CA PHE A 306 46.84 16.08 -4.13
C PHE A 306 48.21 15.75 -3.52
N ALA A 307 48.61 14.48 -3.54
CA ALA A 307 49.91 14.06 -3.01
C ALA A 307 51.07 14.75 -3.72
N ALA A 308 51.02 14.85 -5.07
CA ALA A 308 52.05 15.52 -5.84
C ALA A 308 52.17 17.02 -5.52
N HIS A 309 51.04 17.69 -5.26
CA HIS A 309 51.03 19.08 -4.84
C HIS A 309 51.57 19.26 -3.41
N TRP A 310 51.29 18.28 -2.54
CA TRP A 310 51.69 18.30 -1.13
C TRP A 310 53.18 18.05 -0.93
N ASP A 311 53.76 17.08 -1.66
CA ASP A 311 55.19 16.77 -1.58
C ASP A 311 56.08 17.95 -2.02
N GLN A 312 55.53 18.90 -2.76
CA GLN A 312 56.22 20.11 -3.25
C GLN A 312 56.02 21.33 -2.34
N ALA A 313 55.12 21.26 -1.35
CA ALA A 313 54.79 22.38 -0.47
C ALA A 313 55.67 22.38 0.80
N ASP A 314 56.30 23.52 1.10
CA ASP A 314 57.15 23.68 2.28
C ASP A 314 56.30 23.68 3.56
N VAL A 315 56.41 22.62 4.37
CA VAL A 315 55.51 22.34 5.52
C VAL A 315 55.49 23.48 6.56
N ALA A 316 56.56 24.26 6.65
CA ALA A 316 56.70 25.34 7.64
C ALA A 316 55.97 26.66 7.30
N ARG A 317 55.56 26.89 6.04
CA ARG A 317 54.87 28.14 5.60
C ARG A 317 53.43 27.93 5.13
N SER A 318 52.96 26.68 5.07
CA SER A 318 51.77 26.30 4.30
C SER A 318 50.47 26.18 5.12
N GLY A 319 50.49 26.45 6.43
CA GLY A 319 49.35 26.28 7.34
C GLY A 319 48.14 27.20 7.05
N GLU A 320 48.35 28.46 6.66
CA GLU A 320 47.27 29.38 6.27
C GLU A 320 46.83 29.17 4.81
N SER A 321 47.79 28.94 3.91
CA SER A 321 47.54 28.57 2.50
C SER A 321 46.69 27.30 2.34
N LEU A 322 46.78 26.38 3.30
CA LEU A 322 45.97 25.17 3.42
C LEU A 322 44.46 25.42 3.50
N LEU A 323 44.06 26.42 4.28
CA LEU A 323 42.66 26.80 4.49
C LEU A 323 42.11 27.62 3.32
N GLU A 324 43.00 28.29 2.58
CA GLU A 324 42.65 29.14 1.43
C GLU A 324 42.68 28.38 0.09
N SER A 325 43.38 27.25 -0.01
CA SER A 325 43.43 26.45 -1.23
C SER A 325 42.13 25.63 -1.41
N PRO A 326 41.57 25.55 -2.64
CA PRO A 326 40.36 24.76 -2.91
C PRO A 326 40.60 23.23 -2.84
N ASN A 327 41.86 22.78 -2.70
CA ASN A 327 42.25 21.38 -2.85
C ASN A 327 41.78 20.47 -1.69
N PRO A 328 41.93 20.83 -0.39
CA PRO A 328 41.42 20.01 0.71
C PRO A 328 39.90 19.93 0.76
N SER A 329 39.19 21.04 0.49
CA SER A 329 37.72 21.07 0.45
C SER A 329 37.19 20.16 -0.66
N ALA A 330 37.77 20.22 -1.86
CA ALA A 330 37.34 19.38 -2.97
C ALA A 330 37.50 17.86 -2.68
N ILE A 331 38.54 17.47 -1.93
CA ILE A 331 38.75 16.07 -1.52
C ILE A 331 37.76 15.66 -0.43
N ALA A 332 37.47 16.55 0.51
CA ALA A 332 36.44 16.31 1.53
C ALA A 332 35.06 16.12 0.87
N ASP A 333 34.69 17.00 -0.06
CA ASP A 333 33.43 16.92 -0.82
C ASP A 333 33.36 15.64 -1.66
N PHE A 334 34.46 15.29 -2.35
CA PHE A 334 34.56 14.02 -3.08
C PHE A 334 34.41 12.81 -2.15
N THR A 335 35.01 12.84 -0.96
CA THR A 335 34.90 11.77 0.03
C THR A 335 33.47 11.62 0.52
N ALA A 336 32.75 12.73 0.71
CA ALA A 336 31.31 12.71 1.03
C ALA A 336 30.48 12.10 -0.11
N MET A 337 30.74 12.49 -1.37
CA MET A 337 30.08 11.91 -2.55
C MET A 337 30.34 10.41 -2.70
N TYR A 338 31.60 9.99 -2.52
CA TYR A 338 32.01 8.58 -2.52
C TYR A 338 31.34 7.80 -1.39
N GLY A 339 31.23 8.42 -0.20
CA GLY A 339 30.51 7.88 0.95
C GLY A 339 29.05 7.58 0.63
N THR A 340 28.34 8.53 0.02
CA THR A 340 26.94 8.37 -0.43
C THR A 340 26.81 7.25 -1.47
N ALA A 341 27.69 7.21 -2.47
CA ALA A 341 27.68 6.13 -3.46
C ALA A 341 27.95 4.75 -2.83
N ARG A 342 28.82 4.71 -1.82
CA ARG A 342 29.15 3.49 -1.08
C ARG A 342 27.97 2.99 -0.26
N THR A 343 27.15 3.87 0.33
CA THR A 343 25.98 3.51 1.13
C THR A 343 24.68 3.43 0.34
N MET A 344 24.71 3.66 -0.97
CA MET A 344 23.55 3.58 -1.86
C MET A 344 22.77 2.27 -1.66
N ALA A 345 21.49 2.42 -1.35
CA ALA A 345 20.55 1.33 -1.16
C ALA A 345 20.33 0.55 -2.47
N VAL A 346 20.21 -0.77 -2.32
CA VAL A 346 20.01 -1.70 -3.43
C VAL A 346 18.52 -1.86 -3.78
N ILE A 347 17.63 -1.46 -2.86
CA ILE A 347 16.18 -1.43 -3.05
C ILE A 347 15.71 -0.06 -2.54
N PRO A 348 14.81 0.65 -3.24
CA PRO A 348 14.37 1.99 -2.85
C PRO A 348 13.33 1.95 -1.73
N VAL A 349 13.69 1.31 -0.62
CA VAL A 349 12.85 1.14 0.57
C VAL A 349 13.51 1.87 1.73
N ASN A 350 12.74 2.70 2.42
CA ASN A 350 13.18 3.37 3.63
C ASN A 350 12.52 2.73 4.86
N LYS A 351 13.15 2.86 6.03
CA LYS A 351 12.66 2.27 7.29
C LYS A 351 11.31 2.83 7.72
N LEU A 352 11.07 4.12 7.49
CA LEU A 352 9.83 4.80 7.85
C LEU A 352 8.63 4.27 7.05
N SER A 353 8.82 3.94 5.79
CA SER A 353 7.83 3.35 4.89
C SER A 353 7.50 1.93 5.31
N LEU A 354 8.51 1.11 5.62
CA LEU A 354 8.29 -0.22 6.21
C LEU A 354 7.47 -0.12 7.50
N LEU A 355 7.86 0.78 8.39
CA LEU A 355 7.18 1.00 9.66
C LEU A 355 5.75 1.49 9.45
N SER A 356 5.50 2.42 8.51
CA SER A 356 4.15 2.95 8.26
C SER A 356 3.17 1.88 7.79
N VAL A 357 3.60 0.95 6.92
CA VAL A 357 2.77 -0.18 6.47
C VAL A 357 2.57 -1.19 7.61
N ALA A 358 3.61 -1.47 8.40
CA ALA A 358 3.51 -2.35 9.56
C ALA A 358 2.52 -1.80 10.60
N LEU A 359 2.63 -0.50 10.92
CA LEU A 359 1.73 0.19 11.85
C LEU A 359 0.29 0.23 11.33
N ALA A 360 0.08 0.55 10.06
CA ALA A 360 -1.26 0.52 9.47
C ALA A 360 -1.88 -0.88 9.52
N SER A 361 -1.08 -1.93 9.29
CA SER A 361 -1.56 -3.32 9.36
C SER A 361 -1.85 -3.75 10.81
N ALA A 362 -1.04 -3.27 11.77
CA ALA A 362 -1.20 -3.57 13.19
C ALA A 362 -2.31 -2.75 13.87
N LEU A 363 -2.72 -1.62 13.29
CA LEU A 363 -3.70 -0.71 13.89
C LEU A 363 -5.02 -1.41 14.28
N PRO A 364 -5.65 -2.27 13.44
CA PRO A 364 -6.87 -2.98 13.80
C PRO A 364 -6.65 -4.13 14.81
N ILE A 365 -5.41 -4.57 14.99
CA ILE A 365 -5.06 -5.63 15.94
C ILE A 365 -5.10 -5.09 17.37
N VAL A 366 -4.82 -3.80 17.57
CA VAL A 366 -4.87 -3.15 18.89
C VAL A 366 -6.22 -3.34 19.58
N PRO A 367 -7.37 -2.93 19.00
CA PRO A 367 -8.67 -3.14 19.64
C PRO A 367 -9.01 -4.62 19.83
N LEU A 368 -8.57 -5.52 18.93
CA LEU A 368 -8.75 -6.97 19.09
C LEU A 368 -8.06 -7.50 20.36
N VAL A 369 -6.81 -7.10 20.58
CA VAL A 369 -6.04 -7.51 21.77
C VAL A 369 -6.64 -6.89 23.04
N LEU A 370 -7.05 -5.62 22.99
CA LEU A 370 -7.73 -4.94 24.11
C LEU A 370 -9.09 -5.58 24.46
N HIS A 371 -9.77 -6.17 23.48
CA HIS A 371 -10.98 -6.94 23.72
C HIS A 371 -10.69 -8.29 24.41
N ALA A 372 -9.58 -8.95 24.05
CA ALA A 372 -9.20 -10.24 24.61
C ALA A 372 -8.59 -10.16 26.02
N VAL A 373 -7.84 -9.10 26.29
CA VAL A 373 -7.07 -8.91 27.53
C VAL A 373 -7.44 -7.57 28.14
N SER A 374 -7.87 -7.55 29.40
CA SER A 374 -8.17 -6.29 30.09
C SER A 374 -6.95 -5.37 30.10
N ILE A 375 -7.17 -4.06 30.01
CA ILE A 375 -6.10 -3.05 29.98
C ILE A 375 -5.17 -3.20 31.20
N ASP A 376 -5.73 -3.54 32.36
CA ASP A 376 -4.99 -3.75 33.60
C ASP A 376 -4.00 -4.92 33.52
N GLU A 377 -4.42 -6.04 32.90
CA GLU A 377 -3.57 -7.22 32.70
C GLU A 377 -2.44 -6.93 31.70
N LEU A 378 -2.74 -6.15 30.67
CA LEU A 378 -1.76 -5.70 29.66
C LEU A 378 -0.69 -4.78 30.27
N LEU A 379 -1.11 -3.80 31.08
CA LEU A 379 -0.21 -2.90 31.80
C LEU A 379 0.68 -3.66 32.78
N ARG A 380 0.12 -4.62 33.52
CA ARG A 380 0.90 -5.49 34.44
C ARG A 380 1.95 -6.30 33.71
N ARG A 381 1.63 -6.88 32.55
CA ARG A 381 2.60 -7.64 31.73
C ARG A 381 3.69 -6.77 31.13
N LEU A 382 3.35 -5.56 30.67
CA LEU A 382 4.34 -4.62 30.12
C LEU A 382 5.28 -4.07 31.21
N LEU A 383 4.74 -3.70 32.38
CA LEU A 383 5.54 -3.26 33.52
C LEU A 383 6.44 -4.39 34.04
N GLY A 384 5.94 -5.63 34.08
CA GLY A 384 6.72 -6.80 34.48
C GLY A 384 7.78 -7.26 33.47
N ALA A 385 7.71 -6.83 32.20
CA ALA A 385 8.72 -7.13 31.18
C ALA A 385 9.79 -6.03 31.04
N LEU A 386 9.52 -4.82 31.58
CA LEU A 386 10.45 -3.70 31.64
C LEU A 386 11.23 -3.65 32.96
N ALA A 387 10.78 -4.38 33.98
CA ALA A 387 11.49 -4.67 35.23
C ALA A 387 12.36 -5.92 35.05
#